data_AF-A0A8S2IUE4-F1
#
_entry.id   AF-A0A8S2IUE4-F1
#
_cell.length_a   1.000
_cell.length_b   1.000
_cell.length_c   1.000
_cell.angle_alpha   90.00
_cell.angle_beta   90.00
_cell.angle_gamma   90.00
#
_symmetry.space_group_name_H-M   'P 1'
#
loop_
_entity.id
_entity.type
_entity.pdbx_description
1 polymer ?
#
loop_
_entity_poly.entity_id
_entity_poly.type
_entity_poly.pdbx_seq_one_letter_code
_entity_poly.pdbx_strand_id
1 'polypeptide(L)'
;MKKLIDSQQYRQALAIFDRQLSIGDQITFTLALKACTKLNDYQYGIRIHQQLSLKAIEEPYLQTSLIHFYMQCHNIDQADKIFSTMKNKTVY
;
A
#
# COMPACT_ATOMS: atom_id res chain seq x y z
N MET A 1 7.56 12.57 2.62
CA MET A 1 6.23 11.98 2.38
C MET A 1 5.32 11.96 3.63
N LYS A 2 5.79 11.52 4.81
CA LYS A 2 4.98 11.44 6.06
C LYS A 2 4.23 12.75 6.41
N LYS A 3 4.91 13.89 6.37
CA LYS A 3 4.32 15.23 6.59
C LYS A 3 3.11 15.53 5.68
N LEU A 4 3.11 15.06 4.43
CA LEU A 4 2.01 15.30 3.49
C LEU A 4 0.77 14.49 3.82
N ILE A 5 0.94 13.25 4.31
CA ILE A 5 -0.16 12.41 4.77
C ILE A 5 -0.82 13.01 6.00
N ASP A 6 -0.02 13.56 6.92
CA ASP A 6 -0.52 14.22 8.14
C ASP A 6 -1.25 15.54 7.81
N SER A 7 -0.80 16.25 6.76
CA SER A 7 -1.48 17.44 6.22
C SER A 7 -2.64 17.13 5.24
N GLN A 8 -3.10 15.87 5.15
CA GLN A 8 -4.17 15.41 4.24
C GLN A 8 -3.93 15.68 2.74
N GLN A 9 -2.69 15.97 2.33
CA GLN A 9 -2.31 16.23 0.95
C GLN A 9 -1.98 14.93 0.21
N TYR A 10 -2.96 14.03 0.13
CA TYR A 10 -2.79 12.68 -0.41
C TYR A 10 -2.37 12.67 -1.89
N ARG A 11 -2.93 13.55 -2.72
CA ARG A 11 -2.56 13.66 -4.15
C ARG A 11 -1.10 14.09 -4.33
N GLN A 12 -0.61 15.01 -3.50
CA GLN A 12 0.79 15.45 -3.55
C GLN A 12 1.72 14.34 -3.04
N ALA A 13 1.29 13.58 -2.02
CA ALA A 13 2.03 12.43 -1.55
C ALA A 13 2.22 11.38 -2.67
N LEU A 14 1.17 11.09 -3.46
CA LEU A 14 1.27 10.21 -4.62
C LEU A 14 2.17 10.78 -5.73
N ALA A 15 2.09 12.08 -6.01
CA ALA A 15 2.97 12.71 -7.00
C ALA A 15 4.48 12.63 -6.60
N ILE A 16 4.79 12.71 -5.30
CA ILE A 16 6.16 12.50 -4.81
C ILE A 16 6.53 11.02 -4.86
N PHE A 17 5.59 10.12 -4.57
CA PHE A 17 5.80 8.68 -4.70
C PHE A 17 6.17 8.29 -6.13
N ASP A 18 5.47 8.81 -7.15
CA ASP A 18 5.81 8.57 -8.56
C ASP A 18 7.22 9.04 -8.92
N ARG A 19 7.70 10.15 -8.33
CA ARG A 19 9.08 10.63 -8.54
C ARG A 19 10.13 9.79 -7.82
N GLN A 20 9.77 9.16 -6.70
CA GLN A 20 10.67 8.35 -5.87
C GLN A 20 10.50 6.84 -6.09
N LEU A 21 9.67 6.43 -7.05
CA LEU A 21 9.24 5.04 -7.30
C LEU A 21 10.41 4.05 -7.49
N SER A 22 11.53 4.54 -8.03
CA SER A 22 12.75 3.77 -8.24
C SER A 22 13.53 3.47 -6.96
N ILE A 23 13.35 4.26 -5.89
CA ILE A 23 14.12 4.16 -4.62
C ILE A 23 13.18 3.93 -3.41
N GLY A 24 11.86 3.83 -3.63
CA GLY A 24 10.89 3.78 -2.54
C GLY A 24 11.07 2.58 -1.60
N ASP A 25 11.36 2.87 -0.33
CA ASP A 25 11.39 1.90 0.76
C ASP A 25 9.99 1.45 1.21
N GLN A 26 9.93 0.44 2.08
CA GLN A 26 8.71 -0.04 2.74
C GLN A 26 7.80 1.07 3.32
N ILE A 27 8.41 2.07 3.95
CA ILE A 27 7.66 3.21 4.53
C ILE A 27 6.96 3.99 3.41
N THR A 28 7.62 4.18 2.28
CA THR A 28 7.14 4.94 1.12
C THR A 28 5.92 4.26 0.49
N PHE A 29 5.97 2.94 0.32
CA PHE A 29 4.82 2.14 -0.15
C PHE A 29 3.64 2.16 0.83
N THR A 30 3.91 2.06 2.14
CA THR A 30 2.86 2.11 3.18
C THR A 30 2.13 3.44 3.16
N LEU A 31 2.87 4.55 3.05
CA LEU A 31 2.28 5.90 2.98
C LEU A 31 1.49 6.10 1.68
N ALA A 32 1.95 5.56 0.56
CA ALA A 32 1.23 5.61 -0.71
C ALA A 32 -0.08 4.81 -0.65
N LEU A 33 -0.09 3.60 -0.08
CA LEU A 33 -1.31 2.81 0.14
C LEU A 33 -2.31 3.52 1.05
N LYS A 34 -1.82 4.20 2.10
CA LYS A 34 -2.66 5.04 2.98
C LYS A 34 -3.27 6.21 2.21
N ALA A 35 -2.52 6.87 1.33
CA ALA A 35 -3.05 7.91 0.46
C ALA A 35 -4.13 7.38 -0.50
N CYS A 36 -3.90 6.22 -1.12
CA CYS A 36 -4.87 5.57 -2.01
C CYS A 36 -6.17 5.24 -1.27
N THR A 37 -6.05 4.69 -0.06
CA THR A 37 -7.18 4.39 0.82
C THR A 37 -8.01 5.65 1.12
N LYS A 38 -7.34 6.77 1.42
CA LYS A 38 -8.03 8.04 1.72
C LYS A 38 -8.63 8.73 0.50
N LEU A 39 -8.08 8.47 -0.68
CA LEU A 39 -8.60 8.98 -1.96
C LEU A 39 -9.61 8.04 -2.61
N ASN A 40 -9.87 6.86 -2.04
CA ASN A 40 -10.59 5.76 -2.68
C ASN A 40 -10.05 5.42 -4.09
N ASP A 41 -8.74 5.57 -4.30
CA ASP A 41 -8.10 5.32 -5.59
C ASP A 41 -7.67 3.86 -5.71
N TYR A 42 -8.65 3.02 -6.09
CA TYR A 42 -8.45 1.59 -6.22
C TYR A 42 -7.42 1.22 -7.30
N GLN A 43 -7.46 1.92 -8.44
CA GLN A 43 -6.57 1.63 -9.57
C GLN A 43 -5.11 1.90 -9.20
N TYR A 44 -4.84 2.99 -8.49
CA TYR A 44 -3.49 3.31 -8.06
C TYR A 44 -2.96 2.31 -7.02
N GLY A 45 -3.80 1.89 -6.07
CA GLY A 45 -3.39 0.85 -5.11
C GLY A 45 -3.10 -0.51 -5.75
N ILE A 46 -3.81 -0.90 -6.81
CA ILE A 46 -3.44 -2.10 -7.61
C ILE A 46 -2.06 -1.94 -8.25
N ARG A 47 -1.76 -0.77 -8.82
CA ARG A 47 -0.44 -0.50 -9.40
C ARG A 47 0.67 -0.65 -8.35
N ILE A 48 0.44 -0.14 -7.14
CA ILE A 48 1.36 -0.34 -6.02
C ILE A 48 1.54 -1.83 -5.71
N HIS A 49 0.46 -2.59 -5.60
CA HIS A 49 0.53 -4.04 -5.32
C HIS A 49 1.31 -4.79 -6.42
N GLN A 50 1.08 -4.47 -7.69
CA GLN A 50 1.83 -5.05 -8.81
C GLN A 50 3.32 -4.76 -8.69
N GLN A 51 3.70 -3.52 -8.35
CA GLN A 51 5.12 -3.17 -8.17
C GLN A 51 5.78 -3.90 -7.01
N LEU A 52 5.07 -4.09 -5.89
CA LEU A 52 5.57 -4.88 -4.76
C LEU A 52 5.80 -6.34 -5.17
N SER A 53 4.89 -6.90 -5.95
CA SER A 53 5.00 -8.25 -6.50
C SER A 53 6.19 -8.39 -7.45
N LEU A 54 6.40 -7.41 -8.34
CA LEU A 54 7.53 -7.39 -9.28
C LEU A 54 8.88 -7.27 -8.59
N LYS A 55 8.95 -6.53 -7.47
CA LYS A 55 10.17 -6.40 -6.66
C LYS A 55 10.37 -7.58 -5.69
N ALA A 56 9.48 -8.57 -5.68
CA ALA A 56 9.47 -9.70 -4.75
C ALA A 56 9.58 -9.27 -3.27
N ILE A 57 8.96 -8.13 -2.92
CA ILE A 57 8.98 -7.60 -1.56
C ILE A 57 7.88 -8.28 -0.75
N GLU A 58 8.25 -9.28 0.04
CA GLU A 58 7.37 -10.05 0.93
C GLU A 58 7.47 -9.57 2.40
N GLU A 59 7.36 -8.25 2.60
CA GLU A 59 7.46 -7.67 3.94
C GLU A 59 6.10 -7.71 4.68
N PRO A 60 6.01 -8.30 5.90
CA PRO A 60 4.75 -8.47 6.61
C PRO A 60 3.97 -7.17 6.82
N TYR A 61 4.66 -6.06 7.14
CA TYR A 61 4.00 -4.76 7.31
C TYR A 61 3.37 -4.22 6.02
N LEU A 62 3.96 -4.51 4.85
CA LEU A 62 3.38 -4.11 3.56
C LEU A 62 2.17 -4.97 3.22
N GLN A 63 2.26 -6.27 3.49
CA GLN A 63 1.13 -7.18 3.29
C GLN A 63 -0.06 -6.77 4.16
N THR A 64 0.15 -6.43 5.44
CA THR A 64 -0.90 -5.87 6.31
C THR A 64 -1.47 -4.56 5.77
N SER A 65 -0.62 -3.68 5.23
CA SER A 65 -1.06 -2.41 4.63
C SER A 65 -1.89 -2.63 3.36
N LEU A 66 -1.52 -3.61 2.52
CA LEU A 66 -2.29 -4.02 1.35
C LEU A 66 -3.64 -4.63 1.74
N ILE A 67 -3.67 -5.50 2.75
CA ILE A 67 -4.90 -6.07 3.30
C ILE A 67 -5.85 -4.95 3.74
N HIS A 68 -5.36 -3.98 4.53
CA HIS A 68 -6.15 -2.83 4.95
C HIS A 68 -6.67 -2.02 3.75
N PHE A 69 -5.83 -1.74 2.76
CA PHE A 69 -6.26 -1.06 1.54
C PHE A 69 -7.38 -1.83 0.80
N TYR A 70 -7.21 -3.14 0.60
CA TYR A 70 -8.20 -3.96 -0.11
C TYR A 70 -9.52 -4.08 0.67
N MET A 71 -9.47 -4.18 2.01
CA MET A 71 -10.67 -4.14 2.85
C MET A 71 -11.42 -2.81 2.71
N GLN A 72 -10.71 -1.68 2.73
CA GLN A 72 -11.31 -0.35 2.57
C GLN A 72 -11.88 -0.12 1.15
N CYS A 73 -11.33 -0.81 0.15
CA CYS A 73 -11.87 -0.85 -1.20
C CYS A 73 -12.97 -1.92 -1.39
N HIS A 74 -13.45 -2.55 -0.31
CA HIS A 74 -14.47 -3.61 -0.33
C HIS A 74 -14.09 -4.86 -1.14
N ASN A 75 -12.80 -5.08 -1.38
CA ASN A 75 -12.31 -6.26 -2.10
C ASN A 75 -11.71 -7.26 -1.11
N ILE A 76 -12.61 -7.95 -0.42
CA ILE A 76 -12.27 -8.90 0.65
C ILE A 76 -11.52 -10.11 0.08
N ASP A 77 -11.88 -10.57 -1.12
CA ASP A 77 -11.23 -11.72 -1.76
C ASP A 77 -9.72 -11.51 -1.97
N GLN A 78 -9.31 -10.30 -2.35
CA GLN A 78 -7.89 -9.99 -2.51
C GLN A 78 -7.18 -9.81 -1.16
N ALA A 79 -7.87 -9.23 -0.17
CA ALA A 79 -7.34 -9.15 1.19
C ALA A 79 -7.06 -10.55 1.77
N ASP A 80 -8.00 -11.48 1.59
CA ASP A 80 -7.89 -12.86 2.09
C ASP A 80 -6.79 -13.66 1.37
N LYS A 81 -6.63 -13.47 0.05
CA LYS A 81 -5.51 -14.05 -0.70
C LYS A 81 -4.17 -13.62 -0.15
N ILE A 82 -3.97 -12.32 0.05
CA ILE A 82 -2.70 -11.79 0.58
C ILE A 82 -2.46 -12.36 1.98
N PHE A 83 -3.45 -12.30 2.88
CA PHE A 83 -3.35 -12.84 4.23
C PHE A 83 -2.99 -14.34 4.24
N SER A 84 -3.60 -15.12 3.34
CA SER A 84 -3.34 -16.55 3.20
C SER A 84 -1.90 -16.85 2.75
N THR A 85 -1.29 -15.96 1.95
CA THR A 85 0.11 -16.09 1.51
C THR A 85 1.16 -15.57 2.51
N MET A 86 0.76 -14.90 3.59
CA MET A 86 1.71 -14.39 4.59
C MET A 86 2.37 -15.55 5.34
N LYS A 87 3.70 -15.64 5.27
CA LYS A 87 4.50 -16.64 6.00
C LYS A 87 4.47 -16.43 7.52
N ASN A 88 4.32 -15.17 7.96
CA ASN A 88 4.14 -14.79 9.36
C ASN A 88 2.81 -14.04 9.52
N LYS A 89 1.76 -14.78 9.89
CA LYS A 89 0.47 -14.21 10.29
C LYS A 89 0.60 -13.73 11.73
N THR A 90 1.09 -12.52 11.94
CA THR A 90 1.05 -11.89 13.26
C THR A 90 -0.39 -11.48 13.55
N VAL A 91 -1.06 -12.26 14.38
CA VAL A 91 -2.30 -11.88 15.07
C VAL A 91 -1.97 -10.74 16.02
N TYR A 92 -2.53 -9.55 15.76
CA TYR A 92 -2.46 -8.39 16.65
C TYR A 92 -3.76 -8.30 17.45
#